data_AF-A0A0C1NM10-F1
#
_entry.id   AF-A0A0C1NM10-F1
#
_cell.length_a   1.000
_cell.length_b   1.000
_cell.length_c   1.000
_cell.angle_alpha   90.00
_cell.angle_beta   90.00
_cell.angle_gamma   90.00
#
_symmetry.space_group_name_H-M   'P 1'
#
loop_
_entity.id
_entity.type
_entity.pdbx_description
1 polymer ?
#
loop_
_entity_poly.entity_id
_entity_poly.type
_entity_poly.pdbx_seq_one_letter_code
_entity_poly.pdbx_strand_id
1 'polypeptide(L)'
;MVEPRQAIPTVKFIDEYCLLYENVFPEVRSFEAFKYLHMGMVSDIKRKTLPSIAKVVGLDNHQPLHHFLTESPWNVKELRRQRLEFLLYILQGRPIVLIIDETGDKKKGNTTDYVKRQYIGNLGKTENG
;
A
#
# COMPACT_ATOMS: atom_id res chain seq x y z
N MET A 1 -30.59 8.17 9.36
CA MET A 1 -29.33 7.68 8.77
C MET A 1 -28.90 6.47 9.60
N VAL A 2 -28.61 5.34 8.97
CA VAL A 2 -28.09 4.16 9.67
C VAL A 2 -26.63 4.43 9.98
N GLU A 3 -26.20 4.23 11.23
CA GLU A 3 -24.80 4.35 11.58
C GLU A 3 -23.96 3.37 10.75
N PRO A 4 -22.81 3.80 10.20
CA PRO A 4 -21.92 2.89 9.50
C PRO A 4 -21.50 1.76 10.44
N ARG A 5 -21.53 0.52 9.95
CA ARG A 5 -20.96 -0.60 10.70
C ARG A 5 -19.48 -0.34 10.99
N GLN A 6 -18.97 -0.91 12.08
CA GLN A 6 -17.53 -0.86 12.34
C GLN A 6 -16.77 -1.79 11.38
N ALA A 7 -15.51 -1.43 11.11
CA ALA A 7 -14.58 -2.27 10.36
C ALA A 7 -14.21 -3.51 11.18
N ILE A 8 -14.08 -4.65 10.52
CA ILE A 8 -13.67 -5.91 11.15
C ILE A 8 -12.23 -5.73 11.71
N PRO A 9 -11.99 -6.07 13.00
CA PRO A 9 -10.67 -5.99 13.59
C PRO A 9 -9.71 -7.01 12.94
N THR A 10 -8.43 -6.68 12.91
CA THR A 10 -7.39 -7.54 12.32
C THR A 10 -6.32 -7.87 13.36
N VAL A 11 -5.07 -7.52 13.13
CA VAL A 11 -4.01 -7.58 14.14
C VAL A 11 -3.83 -6.18 14.73
N LYS A 12 -3.72 -6.09 16.06
CA LYS A 12 -3.72 -4.83 16.81
C LYS A 12 -2.80 -3.75 16.22
N PHE A 13 -1.54 -4.05 15.92
CA PHE A 13 -0.61 -3.03 15.39
C PHE A 13 -1.00 -2.55 13.97
N ILE A 14 -1.64 -3.41 13.16
CA ILE A 14 -2.18 -3.03 11.85
C ILE A 14 -3.40 -2.14 12.05
N ASP A 15 -4.30 -2.52 12.96
CA ASP A 15 -5.49 -1.73 13.27
C ASP A 15 -5.10 -0.34 13.78
N GLU A 16 -4.15 -0.25 14.72
CA GLU A 16 -3.64 1.01 15.28
C GLU A 16 -2.96 1.89 14.22
N TYR A 17 -2.12 1.30 13.36
CA TYR A 17 -1.48 2.05 12.28
C TYR A 17 -2.49 2.53 11.23
N CYS A 18 -3.42 1.67 10.83
CA CYS A 18 -4.39 2.00 9.80
C CYS A 18 -5.42 3.02 10.29
N LEU A 19 -5.77 3.02 11.58
CA LEU A 19 -6.71 3.97 12.17
C LEU A 19 -6.30 5.43 11.94
N LEU A 20 -5.00 5.71 11.83
CA LEU A 20 -4.46 7.04 11.50
C LEU A 20 -4.97 7.60 10.16
N TYR A 21 -5.50 6.73 9.30
CA TYR A 21 -5.95 7.07 7.94
C TYR A 21 -7.44 6.79 7.74
N GLU A 22 -8.21 6.43 8.77
CA GLU A 22 -9.61 6.04 8.63
C GLU A 22 -10.44 7.13 7.93
N ASN A 23 -10.17 8.39 8.26
CA ASN A 23 -10.84 9.57 7.69
C ASN A 23 -10.62 9.76 6.17
N VAL A 24 -9.65 9.06 5.57
CA VAL A 24 -9.39 9.09 4.11
C VAL A 24 -10.41 8.24 3.35
N PHE A 25 -11.03 7.28 4.02
CA PHE A 25 -11.90 6.30 3.38
C PHE A 25 -13.37 6.65 3.63
N PRO A 26 -14.15 6.96 2.59
CA PRO A 26 -15.57 7.26 2.75
C PRO A 26 -16.39 6.00 3.08
N GLU A 27 -15.86 4.82 2.78
CA GLU A 27 -16.55 3.54 2.97
C GLU A 27 -15.76 2.62 3.90
N VAL A 28 -16.47 1.97 4.82
CA VAL A 28 -15.91 0.99 5.77
C VAL A 28 -15.22 -0.17 5.02
N ARG A 29 -15.76 -0.59 3.87
CA ARG A 29 -15.17 -1.66 3.05
C ARG A 29 -13.82 -1.25 2.47
N SER A 30 -13.67 0.00 2.05
CA SER A 30 -12.39 0.53 1.56
C SER A 30 -11.36 0.58 2.69
N PHE A 31 -11.78 0.99 3.89
CA PHE A 31 -10.91 0.97 5.06
C PHE A 31 -10.48 -0.45 5.44
N GLU A 32 -11.38 -1.43 5.40
CA GLU A 32 -11.04 -2.84 5.61
C GLU A 32 -10.04 -3.37 4.57
N ALA A 33 -10.27 -3.07 3.29
CA ALA A 33 -9.34 -3.46 2.23
C ALA A 33 -7.94 -2.85 2.44
N PHE A 34 -7.87 -1.60 2.90
CA PHE A 34 -6.62 -0.95 3.29
C PHE A 34 -5.90 -1.71 4.42
N LYS A 35 -6.63 -2.14 5.45
CA LYS A 35 -6.10 -2.96 6.57
C LYS A 35 -5.60 -4.32 6.08
N TYR A 36 -6.39 -5.00 5.24
CA TYR A 36 -6.03 -6.30 4.68
C TYR A 36 -4.80 -6.24 3.78
N LEU A 37 -4.64 -5.17 2.99
CA LEU A 37 -3.42 -4.95 2.24
C LEU A 37 -2.21 -4.79 3.15
N HIS A 38 -2.29 -4.00 4.23
CA HIS A 38 -1.18 -3.85 5.18
C HIS A 38 -0.81 -5.19 5.82
N MET A 39 -1.79 -5.95 6.29
CA MET A 39 -1.59 -7.30 6.81
C MET A 39 -0.91 -8.22 5.78
N GLY A 40 -1.39 -8.21 4.54
CA GLY A 40 -0.79 -8.95 3.44
C GLY A 40 0.66 -8.56 3.17
N MET A 41 0.97 -7.27 3.19
CA MET A 41 2.29 -6.73 2.92
C MET A 41 3.30 -7.12 3.99
N VAL A 42 2.93 -7.08 5.27
CA VAL A 42 3.85 -7.42 6.38
C VAL A 42 3.94 -8.91 6.70
N SER A 43 3.06 -9.74 6.15
CA SER A 43 3.08 -11.20 6.39
C SER A 43 4.30 -11.91 5.78
N ASP A 44 4.49 -13.20 6.06
CA ASP A 44 5.61 -13.98 5.48
C ASP A 44 5.30 -14.58 4.09
N ILE A 45 4.23 -14.16 3.42
CA ILE A 45 3.92 -14.72 2.09
C ILE A 45 4.99 -14.36 1.06
N LYS A 46 5.47 -15.38 0.35
CA LYS A 46 6.53 -15.25 -0.65
C LYS A 46 6.16 -14.32 -1.81
N ARG A 47 4.89 -14.32 -2.23
CA ARG A 47 4.40 -13.46 -3.33
C ARG A 47 3.23 -12.62 -2.85
N LYS A 48 3.38 -11.30 -2.92
CA LYS A 48 2.42 -10.30 -2.45
C LYS A 48 1.37 -9.95 -3.51
N THR A 49 0.82 -10.96 -4.18
CA THR A 49 -0.25 -10.73 -5.17
C THR A 49 -1.59 -10.57 -4.46
N LEU A 50 -2.55 -9.85 -5.05
CA LEU A 50 -3.88 -9.67 -4.45
C LEU A 50 -4.58 -11.01 -4.12
N PRO A 51 -4.53 -12.05 -4.98
CA PRO A 51 -5.05 -13.38 -4.62
C PRO A 51 -4.34 -14.03 -3.42
N SER A 52 -3.02 -13.88 -3.31
CA SER A 52 -2.26 -14.45 -2.19
C SER A 52 -2.59 -13.73 -0.88
N ILE A 53 -2.70 -12.40 -0.93
CA ILE A 53 -3.12 -11.58 0.23
C ILE A 53 -4.54 -11.95 0.64
N ALA A 54 -5.48 -11.99 -0.30
CA ALA A 54 -6.88 -12.35 -0.04
C ALA A 54 -7.00 -13.69 0.71
N LYS A 55 -6.22 -14.70 0.30
CA LYS A 55 -6.20 -16.01 0.96
C LYS A 55 -5.72 -15.93 2.43
N VAL A 56 -4.69 -15.12 2.70
CA VAL A 56 -4.14 -14.98 4.06
C VAL A 56 -5.09 -14.22 4.97
N VAL A 57 -5.75 -13.19 4.44
CA VAL A 57 -6.65 -12.34 5.23
C VAL A 57 -8.07 -12.92 5.35
N GLY A 58 -8.31 -14.12 4.82
CA GLY A 58 -9.59 -14.82 4.92
C GLY A 58 -10.69 -14.28 4.01
N LEU A 59 -10.36 -13.60 2.91
CA LEU A 59 -11.33 -13.17 1.90
C LEU A 59 -11.63 -14.31 0.92
N ASP A 60 -12.89 -14.40 0.47
CA ASP A 60 -13.32 -15.40 -0.52
C ASP A 60 -12.56 -15.28 -1.85
N ASN A 61 -12.24 -14.05 -2.26
CA ASN A 61 -11.48 -13.76 -3.47
C ASN A 61 -10.77 -12.40 -3.38
N HIS A 62 -10.03 -12.05 -4.44
CA HIS A 62 -9.23 -10.83 -4.52
C HIS A 62 -10.00 -9.58 -4.99
N GLN A 63 -11.28 -9.70 -5.38
CA GLN A 63 -12.04 -8.60 -5.96
C GLN A 63 -12.17 -7.38 -5.04
N PRO A 64 -12.40 -7.53 -3.71
CA PRO A 64 -12.43 -6.38 -2.81
C PRO A 64 -11.11 -5.59 -2.81
N LEU A 65 -9.97 -6.29 -2.84
CA LEU A 65 -8.65 -5.66 -2.86
C LEU A 65 -8.35 -5.02 -4.21
N HIS A 66 -8.81 -5.63 -5.31
CA HIS A 66 -8.67 -5.05 -6.64
C HIS A 66 -9.50 -3.77 -6.77
N HIS A 67 -10.79 -3.84 -6.42
CA HIS A 67 -11.69 -2.68 -6.43
C HIS A 67 -11.17 -1.54 -5.55
N PHE A 68 -10.59 -1.87 -4.39
CA PHE A 68 -9.93 -0.90 -3.54
C PHE A 68 -8.82 -0.13 -4.26
N LEU A 69 -8.02 -0.78 -5.09
CA LEU A 69 -6.90 -0.14 -5.80
C LEU A 69 -7.33 0.61 -7.05
N THR A 70 -8.44 0.23 -7.68
CA THR A 70 -8.83 0.74 -9.01
C THR A 70 -9.99 1.73 -8.96
N GLU A 71 -11.07 1.41 -8.23
CA GLU A 71 -12.35 2.12 -8.31
C GLU A 71 -12.72 2.86 -7.02
N SER A 72 -12.16 2.43 -5.88
CA SER A 72 -12.57 2.98 -4.59
C SER A 72 -12.26 4.48 -4.48
N PRO A 73 -13.20 5.31 -3.98
CA PRO A 73 -13.10 6.77 -4.05
C PRO A 73 -12.24 7.39 -2.94
N TRP A 74 -11.07 6.83 -2.64
CA TRP A 74 -10.10 7.43 -1.72
C TRP A 74 -9.05 8.27 -2.46
N ASN A 75 -8.47 9.26 -1.78
CA ASN A 75 -7.56 10.22 -2.39
C ASN A 75 -6.09 9.91 -2.05
N VAL A 76 -5.29 9.57 -3.06
CA VAL A 76 -3.86 9.26 -2.90
C VAL A 76 -3.02 10.44 -2.41
N LYS A 77 -3.36 11.68 -2.80
CA LYS A 77 -2.65 12.87 -2.33
C LYS A 77 -2.91 13.10 -0.84
N GLU A 78 -4.14 12.89 -0.41
CA GLU A 78 -4.54 13.02 1.00
C GLU A 78 -3.85 11.97 1.88
N LEU A 79 -3.87 10.70 1.46
CA LEU A 79 -3.16 9.62 2.16
C LEU A 79 -1.66 9.93 2.30
N ARG A 80 -1.02 10.42 1.23
CA ARG A 80 0.40 10.81 1.24
C ARG A 80 0.67 11.99 2.16
N ARG A 81 -0.20 13.00 2.17
CA ARG A 81 -0.11 14.17 3.04
C ARG A 81 -0.14 13.75 4.51
N GLN A 82 -1.17 13.00 4.92
CA GLN A 82 -1.30 12.52 6.30
C GLN A 82 -0.12 11.65 6.74
N ARG A 83 0.36 10.75 5.86
CA ARG A 83 1.54 9.93 6.14
C ARG A 83 2.78 10.78 6.43
N LEU A 84 3.01 11.83 5.65
CA LEU A 84 4.14 12.73 5.84
C LEU A 84 4.00 13.55 7.12
N GLU A 85 2.79 14.06 7.42
CA GLU A 85 2.51 14.78 8.67
C GLU A 85 2.77 13.92 9.90
N PHE A 86 2.32 12.66 9.87
CA PHE A 86 2.56 11.71 10.95
C PHE A 86 4.04 11.38 11.12
N LEU A 87 4.76 11.17 10.01
CA LEU A 87 6.21 10.94 10.06
C LEU A 87 6.95 12.15 10.66
N LEU A 88 6.61 13.37 10.23
CA LEU A 88 7.20 14.60 10.76
C LEU A 88 6.90 14.78 12.26
N TYR A 89 5.66 14.47 12.67
CA TYR A 89 5.27 14.47 14.08
C TYR A 89 6.12 13.50 14.91
N ILE A 90 6.31 12.26 14.43
CA ILE A 90 7.16 11.27 15.10
C ILE A 90 8.61 11.73 15.17
N LEU A 91 9.14 12.30 14.09
CA LEU A 91 10.53 12.74 14.05
C LEU A 91 10.83 13.82 15.10
N GLN A 92 9.85 14.64 15.49
CA GLN A 92 10.00 15.69 16.52
C GLN A 92 11.19 16.63 16.24
N GLY A 93 11.47 16.91 14.97
CA GLY A 93 12.61 17.74 14.56
C GLY A 93 13.98 17.11 14.80
N ARG A 94 14.06 15.81 15.14
CA ARG A 94 15.32 15.08 15.26
C ARG A 94 16.07 15.12 13.92
N PRO A 95 17.40 15.34 13.94
CA PRO A 95 18.22 15.23 12.73
C PRO A 95 18.02 13.87 12.05
N ILE A 96 17.92 13.87 10.72
CA ILE A 96 17.78 12.66 9.91
C ILE A 96 18.91 12.56 8.89
N VAL A 97 19.21 11.33 8.48
CA VAL A 97 20.04 11.06 7.30
C VAL A 97 19.11 10.67 6.16
N LEU A 98 19.13 11.44 5.07
CA LEU A 98 18.37 11.13 3.87
C LEU A 98 19.21 10.20 2.97
N ILE A 99 18.76 8.96 2.82
CA ILE A 99 19.33 8.01 1.88
C ILE A 99 18.42 7.99 0.65
N ILE A 100 18.98 8.37 -0.50
CA ILE A 100 18.32 8.27 -1.80
C ILE A 100 19.00 7.15 -2.56
N ASP A 101 18.22 6.14 -2.93
CA ASP A 101 18.68 5.02 -3.72
C ASP A 101 17.74 4.83 -4.91
N GLU A 102 18.30 4.60 -6.09
CA GLU A 102 17.53 4.28 -7.29
C GLU A 102 17.35 2.77 -7.38
N THR A 103 16.10 2.30 -7.32
CA THR A 103 15.78 0.89 -7.56
C THR A 103 15.19 0.73 -8.95
N GLY A 104 15.79 -0.16 -9.75
CA GLY A 104 15.28 -0.57 -11.05
C GLY A 104 15.15 -2.08 -11.12
N ASP A 105 14.00 -2.57 -11.58
CA ASP A 105 13.77 -3.98 -11.87
C ASP A 105 13.70 -4.18 -13.38
N LYS A 106 14.28 -5.27 -13.88
CA LYS A 106 14.15 -5.61 -15.29
C LYS A 106 12.69 -5.89 -15.61
N LYS A 107 12.14 -5.17 -16.58
CA LYS A 107 10.82 -5.42 -17.12
C LYS A 107 10.91 -5.89 -18.57
N LYS A 108 9.93 -6.69 -18.99
CA LYS A 108 9.85 -7.22 -20.36
C LYS A 108 8.61 -6.66 -21.05
N GLY A 109 8.76 -6.32 -22.32
CA GLY A 109 7.69 -5.75 -23.13
C GLY A 109 7.59 -4.24 -22.96
N ASN A 110 6.44 -3.70 -23.32
CA ASN A 110 6.16 -2.26 -23.44
C ASN A 110 4.76 -1.92 -22.89
N THR A 111 4.13 -2.88 -22.20
CA THR A 111 2.79 -2.78 -21.61
C THR A 111 2.80 -2.72 -20.09
N THR A 112 3.95 -3.00 -19.45
CA THR A 112 4.08 -2.83 -17.99
C THR A 112 4.33 -1.35 -17.70
N ASP A 113 3.71 -0.83 -16.65
CA ASP A 113 3.91 0.56 -16.25
C ASP A 113 5.38 0.84 -15.91
N TYR A 114 5.77 2.09 -16.19
CA TYR A 114 7.13 2.57 -15.99
C TYR A 114 8.19 1.73 -16.70
N VAL A 115 7.90 1.15 -17.88
CA VAL A 115 8.92 0.50 -18.70
C VAL A 115 9.58 1.52 -19.60
N LYS A 116 10.82 1.89 -19.29
CA LYS A 116 11.66 2.69 -20.19
C LYS A 116 13.09 2.16 -20.18
N ARG A 117 13.83 2.46 -21.25
CA ARG A 117 15.29 2.26 -21.26
C ARG A 117 15.92 3.16 -20.20
N GLN A 118 16.43 2.54 -19.14
CA GLN A 118 17.14 3.21 -18.06
C GLN A 118 18.30 2.33 -17.58
N TYR A 119 19.27 2.93 -16.88
CA TYR A 119 20.34 2.17 -16.27
C TYR A 119 19.77 1.39 -15.08
N ILE A 120 19.95 0.07 -15.08
CA ILE A 120 19.48 -0.80 -13.99
C ILE A 120 20.70 -1.24 -13.21
N GLY A 121 20.92 -0.65 -12.03
CA GLY A 121 22.10 -0.90 -11.19
C GLY A 121 22.36 -2.38 -10.92
N ASN A 122 21.30 -3.13 -10.62
CA ASN A 122 21.36 -4.58 -10.35
C ASN A 122 21.82 -5.41 -11.56
N LEU A 123 21.66 -4.89 -12.78
CA LEU A 123 22.10 -5.54 -14.01
C LEU A 123 23.43 -4.99 -14.54
N GLY A 124 23.89 -3.84 -14.01
CA GLY A 124 25.08 -3.14 -14.48
C GLY A 124 24.96 -2.58 -15.90
N LYS A 125 23.75 -2.43 -16.45
CA LYS A 125 23.53 -2.00 -17.84
C LYS A 125 22.20 -1.27 -18.05
N THR A 126 22.11 -0.57 -19.17
CA THR A 126 20.85 0.01 -19.66
C THR A 126 19.94 -1.09 -20.18
N GLU A 127 18.79 -1.24 -19.55
CA GLU A 127 17.75 -2.20 -19.89
C GLU A 127 16.38 -1.55 -19.80
N ASN A 128 15.35 -2.26 -20.25
CA ASN A 128 13.98 -1.87 -19.97
C ASN A 128 13.67 -2.19 -18.50
N GLY A 129 13.36 -1.16 -17.72
CA GLY A 129 12.94 -1.26 -16.32
C GLY A 129 11.95 -0.17 -15.99
#